data_AF-A0A7V1BWK0-F1
#
_entry.id   AF-A0A7V1BWK0-F1
#
_cell.length_a   1.000
_cell.length_b   1.000
_cell.length_c   1.000
_cell.angle_alpha   90.00
_cell.angle_beta   90.00
_cell.angle_gamma   90.00
#
_symmetry.space_group_name_H-M   'P 1'
#
loop_
_entity.id
_entity.type
_entity.pdbx_description
1 polymer ?
#
loop_
_entity_poly.entity_id
_entity_poly.type
_entity_poly.pdbx_seq_one_letter_code
_entity_poly.pdbx_strand_id
1 'polypeptide(L)' 'MSVEYENYLRMNKFPHYWCPGCGNGVVLKAFIQAVDELGWKNNDIGMVTGIGCSSRASGYVDF' A
#
# COMPACT_ATOMS: atom_id res chain seq x y z
N MET A 1 11.05 7.17 -13.19
CA MET A 1 10.53 5.82 -12.97
C MET A 1 9.05 5.94 -12.67
N SER A 2 8.20 5.42 -13.55
CA SER A 2 6.78 5.27 -13.25
C SER A 2 6.60 3.93 -12.54
N VAL A 3 6.02 3.96 -11.34
CA VAL A 3 5.65 2.75 -10.61
C VAL A 3 4.25 2.34 -11.08
N GLU A 4 4.11 1.09 -11.51
CA GLU A 4 2.82 0.50 -11.89
C GLU A 4 2.10 0.05 -10.61
N TYR A 5 1.36 0.95 -9.98
CA TYR A 5 0.76 0.75 -8.66
C TYR A 5 -0.26 -0.39 -8.62
N GLU A 6 -0.93 -0.69 -9.73
CA GLU A 6 -1.90 -1.78 -9.84
C GLU A 6 -1.28 -3.15 -9.55
N ASN A 7 0.04 -3.31 -9.74
CA ASN A 7 0.75 -4.56 -9.42
C ASN A 7 0.92 -4.77 -7.90
N TYR A 8 0.74 -3.73 -7.11
CA TYR A 8 0.94 -3.72 -5.66
C TYR A 8 -0.36 -3.52 -4.88
N LEU A 9 -1.45 -3.17 -5.56
CA LEU A 9 -2.70 -2.74 -4.95
C LEU A 9 -3.85 -3.68 -5.28
N ARG A 10 -4.64 -4.00 -4.26
CA ARG A 10 -5.92 -4.70 -4.40
C ARG A 10 -6.98 -3.73 -4.88
N MET A 11 -7.11 -3.59 -6.20
CA MET A 11 -8.03 -2.63 -6.82
C MET A 11 -9.50 -2.81 -6.39
N ASN A 12 -9.91 -4.03 -6.04
CA ASN A 12 -11.25 -4.33 -5.51
C ASN A 12 -11.50 -3.84 -4.08
N LYS A 13 -10.49 -3.27 -3.41
CA LYS A 13 -10.60 -2.67 -2.06
C LYS A 13 -10.68 -1.14 -2.09
N PHE A 14 -10.69 -0.54 -3.27
CA PHE A 14 -10.89 0.90 -3.44
C PHE A 14 -12.37 1.23 -3.67
N PRO A 15 -12.83 2.44 -3.26
CA PRO A 15 -12.07 3.52 -2.64
C PRO A 15 -11.63 3.20 -1.20
N HIS A 16 -10.49 3.75 -0.78
CA HIS A 16 -10.00 3.57 0.58
C HIS A 16 -10.84 4.35 1.60
N TYR A 17 -10.84 3.92 2.86
CA TYR A 17 -11.58 4.56 3.96
C TYR A 17 -10.93 5.82 4.54
N TRP A 18 -9.71 6.18 4.13
CA TRP A 18 -9.02 7.35 4.69
C TRP A 18 -9.67 8.66 4.24
N CYS A 19 -9.80 9.59 5.19
CA CYS A 19 -10.39 10.91 4.94
C CYS A 19 -9.63 11.67 3.85
N PRO A 20 -10.31 12.53 3.07
CA PRO A 20 -9.64 13.46 2.17
C PRO A 20 -8.59 14.29 2.92
N GLY A 21 -7.36 14.36 2.41
CA GLY A 21 -6.24 15.04 3.08
C GLY A 21 -5.51 14.21 4.16
N CYS A 22 -5.94 12.97 4.43
CA CYS A 22 -5.22 12.09 5.35
C CYS A 22 -3.87 11.63 4.76
N GLY A 23 -2.80 11.74 5.56
CA GLY A 23 -1.44 11.37 5.13
C GLY A 23 -1.21 9.87 4.90
N ASN A 24 -2.10 8.98 5.37
CA ASN A 24 -1.93 7.53 5.22
C ASN A 24 -1.84 7.11 3.74
N GLY A 25 -2.59 7.77 2.84
CA GLY A 25 -2.50 7.50 1.40
C GLY A 25 -1.15 7.90 0.80
N VAL A 26 -0.57 9.00 1.29
CA VAL A 26 0.77 9.47 0.89
C VAL A 26 1.84 8.50 1.36
N VAL A 27 1.74 8.03 2.61
CA VAL A 27 2.66 7.04 3.18
C VAL A 27 2.56 5.71 2.43
N LEU A 28 1.34 5.25 2.11
CA LEU A 28 1.14 4.02 1.32
C LEU A 28 1.80 4.12 -0.06
N LYS A 29 1.61 5.25 -0.74
CA LYS A 29 2.24 5.50 -2.05
C LYS A 29 3.77 5.45 -1.95
N ALA A 30 4.35 6.14 -0.97
CA ALA A 30 5.80 6.16 -0.76
C ALA A 30 6.35 4.75 -0.42
N PHE A 31 5.61 3.98 0.38
CA PHE A 31 5.97 2.60 0.71
C PHE A 31 6.03 1.72 -0.54
N ILE A 32 5.02 1.77 -1.42
CA ILE A 32 5.00 1.01 -2.67
C ILE A 32 6.17 1.40 -3.58
N GLN A 33 6.49 2.70 -3.66
CA GLN A 33 7.66 3.16 -4.43
C GLN A 33 8.96 2.57 -3.90
N ALA A 34 9.14 2.52 -2.58
CA ALA A 34 10.33 1.90 -1.98
C ALA A 34 10.39 0.38 -2.25
N VAL A 35 9.26 -0.32 -2.21
CA VAL A 35 9.20 -1.75 -2.52
C VAL A 35 9.57 -2.03 -3.99
N ASP A 36 9.06 -1.22 -4.92
CA ASP A 36 9.40 -1.28 -6.35
C ASP A 36 10.89 -1.03 -6.59
N GLU A 37 11.45 0.02 -5.99
CA GLU A 37 12.88 0.35 -6.08
C GLU A 37 13.80 -0.74 -5.52
N LEU A 38 13.36 -1.46 -4.50
CA LEU A 38 14.10 -2.60 -3.92
C LEU A 38 13.99 -3.87 -4.77
N GLY A 39 13.09 -3.92 -5.77
CA GLY A 39 12.90 -5.08 -6.64
C GLY A 39 12.41 -6.33 -5.91
N TRP A 40 11.72 -6.16 -4.77
CA TRP A 40 11.18 -7.28 -4.00
C TRP A 40 9.97 -7.89 -4.71
N LYS A 41 9.87 -9.23 -4.66
CA LYS A 41 8.69 -9.93 -5.16
C LYS A 41 7.59 -9.84 -4.10
N ASN A 42 6.36 -9.58 -4.53
CA ASN A 42 5.23 -9.41 -3.62
C ASN A 42 5.06 -10.57 -2.62
N ASN A 43 5.18 -11.82 -3.11
CA ASN A 43 5.02 -13.03 -2.29
C ASN A 43 6.14 -13.25 -1.25
N ASP A 44 7.22 -12.46 -1.30
CA ASP A 44 8.31 -12.51 -0.31
C ASP A 44 8.11 -11.46 0.80
N ILE A 45 7.03 -10.67 0.76
CA ILE A 45 6.75 -9.56 1.68
C ILE A 45 5.58 -9.92 2.61
N GLY A 46 5.80 -9.89 3.92
CA GLY A 46 4.72 -9.96 4.92
C GLY A 46 4.42 -8.58 5.51
N MET A 47 3.25 -8.00 5.22
CA MET A 47 2.83 -6.73 5.84
C MET A 47 2.00 -6.98 7.11
N VAL A 48 2.50 -6.52 8.26
CA VAL A 48 1.81 -6.62 9.55
C VAL A 48 1.42 -5.24 10.05
N THR A 49 0.18 -5.11 10.52
CA THR A 49 -0.41 -3.84 10.98
C THR A 49 -1.12 -4.01 12.31
N GLY A 50 -1.17 -2.96 13.13
CA GLY A 50 -1.89 -2.95 14.41
C GLY A 50 -3.40 -2.67 14.29
N ILE A 51 -3.94 -1.86 15.21
CA ILE A 51 -5.34 -1.41 15.18
C ILE A 51 -5.37 0.11 14.97
N GLY A 52 -6.15 0.57 13.98
CA GLY A 52 -6.39 2.00 13.74
C GLY A 52 -6.67 2.31 12.27
N CYS A 53 -6.78 3.60 11.93
CA CYS A 53 -6.97 4.00 10.53
C CYS A 53 -5.78 3.57 9.67
N SER A 54 -4.56 3.74 10.15
CA SER A 54 -3.33 3.32 9.45
C SER A 54 -3.26 1.82 9.24
N SER A 55 -3.87 1.01 10.12
CA SER A 55 -3.79 -0.45 10.00
C SER A 55 -4.54 -1.03 8.82
N ARG A 56 -5.37 -0.22 8.14
CA ARG A 56 -6.02 -0.62 6.89
C ARG A 56 -5.05 -0.78 5.71
N ALA A 57 -3.81 -0.29 5.83
CA ALA A 57 -2.81 -0.35 4.76
C ALA A 57 -2.56 -1.79 4.23
N SER A 58 -2.48 -2.79 5.11
CA SER A 58 -2.33 -4.21 4.75
C SER A 58 -3.52 -4.76 3.95
N GLY A 59 -4.68 -4.15 4.07
CA GLY A 59 -5.86 -4.50 3.29
C GLY A 59 -5.81 -4.00 1.84
N TYR A 60 -5.07 -2.93 1.56
CA TYR A 60 -5.00 -2.31 0.24
C TYR A 60 -3.86 -2.83 -0.64
N VAL A 61 -2.79 -3.34 -0.05
CA VAL A 61 -1.66 -3.91 -0.80
C VAL A 61 -1.86 -5.38 -1.11
N ASP A 62 -1.25 -5.85 -2.20
CA ASP A 62 -1.25 -7.25 -2.61
C ASP A 62 0.12 -7.92 -2.37
N PHE A 63 0.48 -7.94 -1.09
CA PHE A 63 1.54 -8.75 -0.50
C PHE A 63 0.91 -9.85 0.35
#